data_AF-A0A925DSF7-F1
#
_entry.id   AF-A0A925DSF7-F1
#
_cell.length_a   1.000
_cell.length_b   1.000
_cell.length_c   1.000
_cell.angle_alpha   90.00
_cell.angle_beta   90.00
_cell.angle_gamma   90.00
#
_symmetry.space_group_name_H-M   'P 1'
#
loop_
_entity.id
_entity.type
_entity.pdbx_description
1 polymer ?
#
loop_
_entity_poly.entity_id
_entity_poly.type
_entity_poly.pdbx_seq_one_letter_code
_entity_poly.pdbx_strand_id
1 'polypeptide(L)'
;MKQKYIAFLLLLSTCFLFGQNPNAAKPGSKLQQPKLVVGIVVDQMRYDYLWRYWNKFGEGGFKKLVTQGFLCKNTHYNYVPTYTAPGHTSIYTGTTPATHGIISNNWYDRATGSVLYCVEDSLVKPVGTDNAKGRMSPKRLLTTTIADQLRLSNLKKSKTFGIALKERSSILPAGHTANGAFWFDGSVGGFVTSSHYMTELPVWVKNFNDKKPALTYLQKGWNTLLPIAQYTESLEDNSKYEFASTQPDMAPVFPYDYTKIIEKKKFEAIAYTPYGNSITKDLAIECLKNEQLGKDEFPDMLCVSFSSTDIIAHAYGLRAIEVEDVYLRLDKDIEEFLKTIEKE
;
A
#
# COMPACT_ATOMS: atom_id res chain seq x y z
N MET A 1 -6.68 18.80 71.92
CA MET A 1 -7.13 18.52 70.54
C MET A 1 -6.44 19.34 69.43
N LYS A 2 -5.58 20.35 69.71
CA LYS A 2 -4.97 21.20 68.65
C LYS A 2 -3.53 20.84 68.21
N GLN A 3 -2.83 19.95 68.92
CA GLN A 3 -1.43 19.60 68.58
C GLN A 3 -1.26 18.36 67.67
N LYS A 4 -2.30 17.52 67.52
CA LYS A 4 -2.20 16.30 66.69
C LYS A 4 -2.46 16.52 65.19
N TYR A 5 -2.96 17.70 64.80
CA TYR A 5 -3.28 18.01 63.39
C TYR A 5 -2.13 18.68 62.62
N ILE A 6 -1.16 19.27 63.32
CA ILE A 6 0.00 19.93 62.68
C ILE A 6 1.01 18.89 62.16
N ALA A 7 1.16 17.76 62.86
CA ALA A 7 2.04 16.67 62.41
C ALA A 7 1.50 15.95 61.15
N PHE A 8 0.18 15.95 60.93
CA PHE A 8 -0.42 15.30 59.75
C PHE A 8 -0.35 16.17 58.48
N LEU A 9 -0.32 17.51 58.64
CA LEU A 9 -0.15 18.45 57.52
C LEU A 9 1.31 18.56 57.04
N LEU A 10 2.29 18.27 57.91
CA LEU A 10 3.72 18.22 57.55
C LEU A 10 4.15 16.88 56.91
N LEU A 11 3.34 15.82 57.06
CA LEU A 11 3.58 14.53 56.39
C LEU A 11 2.94 14.42 55.01
N LEU A 12 1.98 15.29 54.65
CA LEU A 12 1.43 15.36 53.29
C LEU A 12 2.20 16.29 52.35
N SER A 13 3.04 17.19 52.87
CA SER A 13 3.85 18.09 52.02
C SER A 13 5.17 17.47 51.56
N THR A 14 5.65 16.40 52.20
CA THR A 14 6.90 15.72 51.82
C THR A 14 6.71 14.62 50.78
N CYS A 15 5.47 14.14 50.55
CA CYS A 15 5.18 13.16 49.49
C CYS A 15 5.07 13.76 48.08
N PHE A 16 5.09 15.08 47.92
CA PHE A 16 5.05 15.73 46.60
C PHE A 16 6.43 15.99 45.97
N LEU A 17 7.53 15.68 46.66
CA LEU A 17 8.89 15.96 46.16
C LEU A 17 9.61 14.76 45.54
N PHE A 18 9.02 13.57 45.54
CA PHE A 18 9.62 12.35 44.97
C PHE A 18 8.89 11.77 43.74
N GLY A 19 7.99 12.54 43.14
CA GLY A 19 7.24 12.14 41.93
C GLY A 19 7.83 12.61 40.60
N GLN A 20 9.02 13.22 40.57
CA GLN A 20 9.66 13.61 39.32
C GLN A 20 10.57 12.49 38.83
N ASN A 21 10.02 11.64 37.97
CA ASN A 21 10.79 10.72 37.15
C ASN A 21 11.83 11.54 36.36
N PRO A 22 13.15 11.31 36.50
CA PRO A 22 14.18 12.14 35.87
C PRO A 22 14.27 11.99 34.34
N ASN A 23 13.35 11.22 33.75
CA ASN A 23 13.17 11.12 32.30
C ASN A 23 12.16 12.14 31.73
N ALA A 24 11.89 13.23 32.44
CA ALA A 24 11.33 14.41 31.79
C ALA A 24 12.30 14.84 30.67
N ALA A 25 11.83 14.71 29.42
CA ALA A 25 12.60 15.01 28.22
C ALA A 25 13.35 16.34 28.39
N LYS A 26 14.67 16.30 28.20
CA LYS A 26 15.51 17.51 28.30
C LYS A 26 14.91 18.62 27.44
N PRO A 27 14.65 19.82 27.98
CA PRO A 27 14.25 20.96 27.17
C PRO A 27 15.36 21.19 26.13
N GLY A 28 15.04 20.98 24.86
CA GLY A 28 16.00 21.11 23.75
C GLY A 28 16.42 19.81 23.06
N SER A 29 15.90 18.63 23.42
CA SER A 29 16.02 17.46 22.52
C SER A 29 15.14 17.72 21.29
N LYS A 30 15.75 18.11 20.17
CA LYS A 30 15.09 18.19 18.87
C LYS A 30 14.45 16.81 18.63
N LEU A 31 13.13 16.75 18.46
CA LEU A 31 12.45 15.51 18.11
C LEU A 31 13.15 14.94 16.89
N GLN A 32 13.72 13.73 17.03
CA GLN A 32 14.44 13.10 15.94
C GLN A 32 13.43 12.76 14.84
N GLN A 33 13.50 13.49 13.73
CA GLN A 33 12.60 13.27 12.61
C GLN A 33 13.02 11.98 11.89
N PRO A 34 12.05 11.11 11.51
CA PRO A 34 12.38 9.94 10.70
C PRO A 34 12.91 10.42 9.35
N LYS A 35 13.98 9.79 8.85
CA LYS A 35 14.51 10.11 7.51
C LYS A 35 13.64 9.58 6.38
N LEU A 36 12.84 8.55 6.64
CA LEU A 36 11.93 7.95 5.68
C LEU A 36 10.62 7.58 6.39
N VAL A 37 9.50 7.91 5.75
CA VAL A 37 8.18 7.43 6.12
C VAL A 37 7.67 6.50 5.01
N VAL A 38 7.33 5.26 5.36
CA VAL A 38 6.76 4.31 4.40
C VAL A 38 5.28 4.11 4.72
N GLY A 39 4.43 4.53 3.80
CA GLY A 39 2.99 4.28 3.87
C GLY A 39 2.64 2.99 3.14
N ILE A 40 2.12 1.99 3.84
CA ILE A 40 1.68 0.72 3.25
C ILE A 40 0.15 0.62 3.35
N VAL A 41 -0.51 0.41 2.22
CA VAL A 41 -1.95 0.09 2.17
C VAL A 41 -2.12 -1.29 1.53
N VAL A 42 -2.80 -2.20 2.24
CA VAL A 42 -3.19 -3.50 1.68
C VAL A 42 -4.65 -3.40 1.24
N ASP A 43 -4.89 -3.42 -0.07
CA ASP A 43 -6.21 -3.19 -0.64
C ASP A 43 -7.17 -4.31 -0.22
N GLN A 44 -8.39 -3.93 0.18
CA GLN A 44 -9.41 -4.83 0.73
C GLN A 44 -8.98 -5.65 1.97
N MET A 45 -7.95 -5.22 2.71
CA MET A 45 -7.56 -5.90 3.95
C MET A 45 -8.56 -5.65 5.07
N ARG A 46 -9.36 -6.67 5.37
CA ARG A 46 -10.19 -6.68 6.56
C ARG A 46 -9.34 -6.87 7.81
N TYR A 47 -9.71 -6.19 8.88
CA TYR A 47 -9.02 -6.27 10.17
C TYR A 47 -8.88 -7.71 10.69
N ASP A 48 -9.90 -8.55 10.47
CA ASP A 48 -9.90 -9.93 10.96
C ASP A 48 -8.90 -10.85 10.27
N TYR A 49 -8.33 -10.49 9.12
CA TYR A 49 -7.29 -11.30 8.46
C TYR A 49 -5.99 -11.37 9.28
N LEU A 50 -5.66 -10.33 10.07
CA LEU A 50 -4.51 -10.37 10.97
C LEU A 50 -4.62 -11.53 11.95
N TRP A 51 -5.80 -11.73 12.51
CA TRP A 51 -6.05 -12.73 13.55
C TRP A 51 -6.39 -14.09 12.97
N ARG A 52 -7.13 -14.12 11.87
CA ARG A 52 -7.54 -15.35 11.20
C ARG A 52 -6.34 -16.18 10.80
N TYR A 53 -5.31 -15.55 10.21
CA TYR A 53 -4.12 -16.25 9.72
C TYR A 53 -2.92 -16.12 10.66
N TRP A 54 -3.12 -15.61 11.89
CA TRP A 54 -2.06 -15.27 12.84
C TRP A 54 -1.07 -16.41 13.09
N ASN A 55 -1.57 -17.63 13.25
CA ASN A 55 -0.74 -18.79 13.58
C ASN A 55 0.13 -19.27 12.40
N LYS A 56 -0.12 -18.77 11.19
CA LYS A 56 0.61 -19.12 9.96
C LYS A 56 1.52 -18.01 9.45
N PHE A 57 1.40 -16.80 9.99
CA PHE A 57 2.34 -15.72 9.71
C PHE A 57 3.70 -15.97 10.37
N GLY A 58 4.75 -15.56 9.66
CA GLY A 58 6.10 -15.48 10.19
C GLY A 58 6.25 -14.32 11.18
N GLU A 59 7.36 -14.30 11.91
CA GLU A 59 7.62 -13.28 12.94
C GLU A 59 8.08 -11.93 12.35
N GLY A 60 8.49 -11.89 11.09
CA GLY A 60 9.09 -10.71 10.47
C GLY A 60 8.14 -9.81 9.66
N GLY A 61 6.93 -10.26 9.36
CA GLY A 61 5.94 -9.55 8.55
C GLY A 61 4.89 -8.82 9.39
N PHE A 62 3.62 -9.21 9.26
CA PHE A 62 2.50 -8.61 10.00
C PHE A 62 2.68 -8.71 11.52
N LYS A 63 3.20 -9.85 12.02
CA LYS A 63 3.45 -10.01 13.45
C LYS A 63 4.45 -8.98 13.98
N LYS A 64 5.51 -8.67 13.23
CA LYS A 64 6.47 -7.63 13.60
C LYS A 64 5.78 -6.28 13.76
N LEU A 65 4.98 -5.87 12.77
CA LEU A 65 4.22 -4.61 12.81
C LEU A 65 3.27 -4.55 14.01
N VAL A 66 2.59 -5.66 14.34
CA VAL A 66 1.65 -5.72 15.45
C VAL A 66 2.35 -5.75 16.82
N THR A 67 3.43 -6.50 16.96
CA THR A 67 4.09 -6.75 18.25
C THR A 67 5.15 -5.73 18.62
N GLN A 68 5.75 -5.07 17.63
CA GLN A 68 6.79 -4.06 17.83
C GLN A 68 6.33 -2.64 17.45
N GLY A 69 5.14 -2.51 16.87
CA GLY A 69 4.52 -1.23 16.53
C GLY A 69 3.37 -0.87 17.45
N PHE A 70 2.45 -0.06 16.92
CA PHE A 70 1.22 0.32 17.59
C PHE A 70 0.01 -0.14 16.78
N LEU A 71 -0.89 -0.91 17.39
CA LEU A 71 -2.06 -1.45 16.72
C LEU A 71 -3.34 -0.70 17.12
N CYS A 72 -3.88 0.08 16.17
CA CYS A 72 -5.20 0.69 16.30
C CYS A 72 -6.29 -0.35 15.95
N LYS A 73 -6.92 -0.92 16.98
CA LYS A 73 -7.91 -2.01 16.83
C LYS A 73 -9.31 -1.56 16.41
N ASN A 74 -9.60 -0.26 16.47
CA ASN A 74 -10.93 0.30 16.26
C ASN A 74 -10.88 1.51 15.29
N THR A 75 -10.33 1.29 14.10
CA THR A 75 -10.24 2.31 13.04
C THR A 75 -11.29 2.01 11.98
N HIS A 76 -12.18 2.97 11.70
CA HIS A 76 -13.30 2.80 10.76
C HIS A 76 -13.34 3.94 9.75
N TYR A 77 -13.87 3.65 8.56
CA TYR A 77 -14.25 4.68 7.60
C TYR A 77 -15.37 5.54 8.18
N ASN A 78 -15.20 6.86 8.14
CA ASN A 78 -16.20 7.84 8.56
C ASN A 78 -16.98 8.42 7.36
N TYR A 79 -17.02 7.69 6.24
CA TYR A 79 -17.69 8.08 5.01
C TYR A 79 -18.16 6.85 4.22
N VAL A 80 -18.97 7.11 3.20
CA VAL A 80 -19.38 6.14 2.17
C VAL A 80 -19.26 6.81 0.79
N PRO A 81 -19.00 6.04 -0.28
CA PRO A 81 -18.75 4.59 -0.34
C PRO A 81 -17.32 4.20 0.04
N THR A 82 -17.13 2.98 0.57
CA THR A 82 -15.82 2.42 0.96
C THR A 82 -15.11 1.77 -0.22
N TYR A 83 -14.80 2.57 -1.25
CA TYR A 83 -14.06 2.14 -2.44
C TYR A 83 -12.58 2.50 -2.37
N THR A 84 -11.78 1.87 -3.24
CA THR A 84 -10.32 2.06 -3.31
C THR A 84 -9.90 3.53 -3.39
N ALA A 85 -10.41 4.32 -4.35
CA ALA A 85 -9.97 5.70 -4.55
C ALA A 85 -10.29 6.62 -3.35
N PRO A 86 -11.55 6.69 -2.86
CA PRO A 86 -11.85 7.37 -1.60
C PRO A 86 -10.97 6.90 -0.43
N GLY A 87 -10.82 5.58 -0.28
CA GLY A 87 -9.97 4.93 0.73
C GLY A 87 -8.56 5.48 0.78
N HIS A 88 -7.86 5.36 -0.35
CA HIS A 88 -6.47 5.80 -0.49
C HIS A 88 -6.36 7.31 -0.30
N THR A 89 -7.26 8.10 -0.86
CA THR A 89 -7.20 9.56 -0.69
C THR A 89 -7.38 9.97 0.77
N SER A 90 -8.34 9.41 1.50
CA SER A 90 -8.59 9.82 2.88
C SER A 90 -7.43 9.49 3.82
N ILE A 91 -6.77 8.33 3.63
CA ILE A 91 -5.60 7.94 4.44
C ILE A 91 -4.49 9.01 4.37
N TYR A 92 -4.23 9.54 3.17
CA TYR A 92 -3.09 10.43 2.95
C TYR A 92 -3.44 11.92 3.02
N THR A 93 -4.72 12.29 3.00
CA THR A 93 -5.17 13.69 3.13
C THR A 93 -5.66 14.04 4.54
N GLY A 94 -6.00 13.04 5.35
CA GLY A 94 -6.60 13.26 6.66
C GLY A 94 -8.01 13.84 6.61
N THR A 95 -8.67 13.81 5.45
CA THR A 95 -10.04 14.31 5.26
C THR A 95 -10.89 13.31 4.48
N THR A 96 -12.16 13.64 4.26
CA THR A 96 -13.17 12.76 3.65
C THR A 96 -13.45 13.11 2.19
N PRO A 97 -14.16 12.23 1.45
CA PRO A 97 -14.56 12.51 0.06
C PRO A 97 -15.29 13.82 -0.17
N ALA A 98 -16.06 14.29 0.81
CA ALA A 98 -16.74 15.58 0.75
C ALA A 98 -15.78 16.77 0.65
N THR A 99 -14.52 16.61 1.10
CA THR A 99 -13.51 17.67 1.11
C THR A 99 -12.45 17.45 0.04
N HIS A 100 -11.91 16.23 -0.08
CA HIS A 100 -10.85 15.94 -1.05
C HIS A 100 -11.35 15.71 -2.49
N GLY A 101 -12.67 15.63 -2.71
CA GLY A 101 -13.30 15.57 -4.04
C GLY A 101 -13.30 14.20 -4.71
N ILE A 102 -12.46 13.26 -4.28
CA ILE A 102 -12.47 11.87 -4.75
C ILE A 102 -13.61 11.05 -4.10
N ILE A 103 -14.80 11.11 -4.70
CA ILE A 103 -16.05 10.53 -4.15
C ILE A 103 -16.30 9.06 -4.49
N SER A 104 -15.62 8.52 -5.49
CA SER A 104 -15.76 7.13 -5.94
C SER A 104 -14.57 6.78 -6.85
N ASN A 105 -14.44 5.51 -7.24
CA ASN A 105 -13.53 5.12 -8.32
C ASN A 105 -13.96 5.74 -9.65
N ASN A 106 -15.28 5.82 -9.89
CA ASN A 106 -15.90 6.46 -11.03
C ASN A 106 -17.14 7.23 -10.58
N TRP A 107 -17.44 8.37 -11.20
CA TRP A 107 -18.67 9.10 -10.95
C TRP A 107 -19.18 9.81 -12.20
N TYR A 108 -20.49 10.06 -12.25
CA TYR A 108 -21.10 10.82 -13.33
C TYR A 108 -20.85 12.32 -13.13
N ASP A 109 -20.27 12.97 -14.13
CA ASP A 109 -20.15 14.42 -14.19
C ASP A 109 -21.28 15.00 -15.05
N ARG A 110 -22.12 15.81 -14.41
CA ARG A 110 -23.27 16.46 -15.06
C ARG A 110 -22.84 17.52 -16.06
N ALA A 111 -21.68 18.16 -15.86
CA ALA A 111 -21.21 19.23 -16.74
C ALA A 111 -20.78 18.68 -18.11
N THR A 112 -20.13 17.51 -18.12
CA THR A 112 -19.71 16.84 -19.37
C THR A 112 -20.71 15.81 -19.87
N GLY A 113 -21.67 15.38 -19.04
CA GLY A 113 -22.62 14.33 -19.35
C GLY A 113 -22.01 12.93 -19.43
N SER A 114 -20.86 12.70 -18.80
CA SER A 114 -20.08 11.46 -18.91
C SER A 114 -19.66 10.90 -17.56
N VAL A 115 -19.31 9.61 -17.52
CA VAL A 115 -18.68 8.99 -16.35
C VAL A 115 -17.18 9.31 -16.37
N LEU A 116 -16.69 9.91 -15.30
CA LEU A 116 -15.27 10.21 -15.11
C LEU A 116 -14.62 9.12 -14.27
N TYR A 117 -13.40 8.74 -14.65
CA TYR A 117 -12.52 7.94 -13.81
C TYR A 117 -11.67 8.83 -12.89
N CYS A 118 -11.47 8.40 -11.64
CA CYS A 118 -10.94 9.22 -10.56
C CYS A 118 -9.58 9.89 -10.82
N VAL A 119 -8.72 9.26 -11.62
CA VAL A 119 -7.37 9.76 -11.95
C VAL A 119 -7.15 9.93 -13.44
N GLU A 120 -8.16 9.73 -14.29
CA GLU A 120 -8.01 9.91 -15.74
C GLU A 120 -7.73 11.37 -16.10
N ASP A 121 -6.73 11.63 -16.91
CA ASP A 121 -6.42 12.98 -17.36
C ASP A 121 -5.94 12.99 -18.82
N SER A 122 -6.80 13.47 -19.72
CA SER A 122 -6.49 13.55 -21.15
C SER A 122 -5.43 14.58 -21.50
N LEU A 123 -5.06 15.47 -20.56
CA LEU A 123 -4.04 16.49 -20.78
C LEU A 123 -2.60 15.97 -20.61
N VAL A 124 -2.42 14.82 -19.98
CA VAL A 124 -1.11 14.20 -19.80
C VAL A 124 -0.89 13.10 -20.82
N LYS A 125 0.38 12.86 -21.16
CA LYS A 125 0.80 11.81 -22.08
C LYS A 125 1.21 10.56 -21.29
N PRO A 126 1.00 9.36 -21.84
CA PRO A 126 1.51 8.14 -21.24
C PRO A 126 3.04 8.10 -21.33
N VAL A 127 3.69 7.50 -20.32
CA VAL A 127 5.16 7.36 -20.26
C VAL A 127 5.49 5.93 -19.86
N GLY A 128 6.20 5.21 -20.74
CA GLY A 128 6.45 3.77 -20.59
C GLY A 128 5.38 2.86 -21.23
N THR A 129 4.35 3.44 -21.83
CA THR A 129 3.32 2.78 -22.64
C THR A 129 2.76 3.76 -23.67
N ASP A 130 2.06 3.26 -24.68
CA ASP A 130 1.45 4.08 -25.75
C ASP A 130 -0.08 4.16 -25.63
N ASN A 131 -0.67 3.56 -24.59
CA ASN A 131 -2.12 3.45 -24.45
C ASN A 131 -2.71 4.42 -23.39
N ALA A 132 -4.04 4.42 -23.30
CA ALA A 132 -4.77 5.32 -22.40
C ALA A 132 -4.53 5.06 -20.90
N LYS A 133 -4.03 3.88 -20.50
CA LYS A 133 -3.71 3.57 -19.10
C LYS A 133 -2.58 4.43 -18.54
N GLY A 134 -1.75 5.02 -19.39
CA GLY A 134 -0.74 6.00 -18.97
C GLY A 134 -1.25 7.44 -18.85
N ARG A 135 -2.51 7.73 -19.23
CA ARG A 135 -3.07 9.09 -19.18
C ARG A 135 -3.75 9.37 -17.83
N MET A 136 -2.95 9.38 -16.77
CA MET A 136 -3.43 9.47 -15.39
C MET A 136 -2.69 10.56 -14.59
N SER A 137 -3.40 11.30 -13.74
CA SER A 137 -2.84 12.36 -12.89
C SER A 137 -3.68 12.59 -11.61
N PRO A 138 -3.16 13.30 -10.61
CA PRO A 138 -3.92 13.66 -9.40
C PRO A 138 -4.85 14.86 -9.63
N LYS A 139 -5.11 15.30 -10.86
CA LYS A 139 -5.85 16.55 -11.19
C LYS A 139 -7.21 16.73 -10.50
N ARG A 140 -7.89 15.63 -10.13
CA ARG A 140 -9.20 15.66 -9.45
C ARG A 140 -9.12 15.72 -7.93
N LEU A 141 -7.93 15.55 -7.35
CA LEU A 141 -7.71 15.68 -5.93
C LEU A 141 -7.75 17.18 -5.57
N LEU A 142 -8.67 17.57 -4.69
CA LEU A 142 -8.86 19.00 -4.36
C LEU A 142 -7.95 19.48 -3.21
N THR A 143 -7.35 18.55 -2.47
CA THR A 143 -6.61 18.83 -1.23
C THR A 143 -5.20 18.26 -1.30
N THR A 144 -4.25 18.88 -0.61
CA THR A 144 -2.90 18.32 -0.45
C THR A 144 -2.90 17.03 0.36
N THR A 145 -2.00 16.11 0.04
CA THR A 145 -1.68 14.96 0.91
C THR A 145 -0.62 15.31 1.95
N ILE A 146 -0.37 14.42 2.92
CA ILE A 146 0.78 14.51 3.81
C ILE A 146 2.12 14.45 3.03
N ALA A 147 2.17 13.72 1.91
CA ALA A 147 3.32 13.72 1.00
C ALA A 147 3.51 15.09 0.32
N ASP A 148 2.43 15.75 -0.08
CA ASP A 148 2.50 17.14 -0.57
C ASP A 148 3.02 18.09 0.51
N GLN A 149 2.47 18.00 1.72
CA GLN A 149 2.88 18.85 2.84
C GLN A 149 4.35 18.62 3.24
N LEU A 150 4.81 17.38 3.22
CA LEU A 150 6.21 17.02 3.45
C LEU A 150 7.13 17.78 2.48
N ARG A 151 6.86 17.70 1.18
CA ARG A 151 7.66 18.39 0.16
C ARG A 151 7.53 19.90 0.25
N LEU A 152 6.32 20.43 0.44
CA LEU A 152 6.11 21.87 0.55
C LEU A 152 6.84 22.47 1.77
N SER A 153 6.92 21.73 2.89
CA SER A 153 7.57 22.19 4.13
C SER A 153 9.07 22.46 4.01
N ASN A 154 9.73 21.90 2.99
CA ASN A 154 11.18 22.01 2.80
C ASN A 154 11.57 22.41 1.38
N LEU A 155 10.71 23.18 0.69
CA LEU A 155 10.99 23.68 -0.67
C LEU A 155 11.25 22.56 -1.67
N LYS A 156 10.50 21.46 -1.54
CA LYS A 156 10.49 20.26 -2.38
C LYS A 156 11.81 19.47 -2.41
N LYS A 157 12.61 19.61 -1.36
CA LYS A 157 13.86 18.85 -1.18
C LYS A 157 13.60 17.39 -0.80
N SER A 158 12.58 17.13 0.02
CA SER A 158 12.08 15.77 0.23
C SER A 158 11.64 15.14 -1.08
N LYS A 159 11.86 13.84 -1.18
CA LYS A 159 11.39 12.98 -2.25
C LYS A 159 10.13 12.23 -1.84
N THR A 160 9.17 12.15 -2.75
CA THR A 160 7.97 11.33 -2.57
C THR A 160 7.65 10.49 -3.80
N PHE A 161 7.36 9.21 -3.56
CA PHE A 161 7.05 8.24 -4.61
C PHE A 161 5.81 7.41 -4.27
N GLY A 162 4.98 7.14 -5.28
CA GLY A 162 3.85 6.21 -5.21
C GLY A 162 4.09 4.96 -6.05
N ILE A 163 3.80 3.78 -5.52
CA ILE A 163 3.98 2.49 -6.21
C ILE A 163 2.82 1.56 -5.89
N ALA A 164 2.11 1.11 -6.92
CA ALA A 164 1.02 0.14 -6.79
C ALA A 164 0.78 -0.56 -8.13
N LEU A 165 -0.01 -1.63 -8.17
CA LEU A 165 -0.50 -2.14 -9.46
C LEU A 165 -1.50 -1.18 -10.11
N LYS A 166 -2.41 -0.62 -9.30
CA LYS A 166 -3.48 0.28 -9.74
C LYS A 166 -3.00 1.73 -9.75
N GLU A 167 -3.24 2.46 -10.83
CA GLU A 167 -2.91 3.89 -10.95
C GLU A 167 -3.46 4.74 -9.79
N ARG A 168 -4.73 4.58 -9.44
CA ARG A 168 -5.38 5.33 -8.34
C ARG A 168 -4.74 5.07 -6.97
N SER A 169 -4.23 3.87 -6.75
CA SER A 169 -3.57 3.47 -5.50
C SER A 169 -2.13 3.96 -5.40
N SER A 170 -1.53 4.40 -6.52
CA SER A 170 -0.20 4.98 -6.59
C SER A 170 -0.27 6.52 -6.55
N ILE A 171 -1.13 7.10 -7.39
CA ILE A 171 -1.27 8.54 -7.62
C ILE A 171 -1.85 9.27 -6.41
N LEU A 172 -2.96 8.78 -5.86
CA LEU A 172 -3.71 9.50 -4.82
C LEU A 172 -2.95 9.57 -3.48
N PRO A 173 -2.21 8.54 -3.05
CA PRO A 173 -1.30 8.64 -1.91
C PRO A 173 -0.13 9.62 -2.13
N ALA A 174 0.50 9.55 -3.31
CA ALA A 174 1.70 10.34 -3.61
C ALA A 174 1.40 11.85 -3.71
N GLY A 175 0.18 12.21 -4.11
CA GLY A 175 -0.29 13.59 -4.16
C GLY A 175 0.19 14.34 -5.40
N HIS A 176 -0.04 15.64 -5.40
CA HIS A 176 0.19 16.52 -6.55
C HIS A 176 1.66 16.69 -6.90
N THR A 177 2.49 16.77 -5.85
CA THR A 177 3.86 17.26 -5.97
C THR A 177 4.86 16.15 -6.16
N ALA A 178 4.48 14.86 -6.17
CA ALA A 178 5.38 13.71 -6.13
C ALA A 178 6.49 13.69 -7.20
N ASN A 179 7.63 13.08 -6.87
CA ASN A 179 8.73 12.89 -7.82
C ASN A 179 8.34 11.84 -8.87
N GLY A 180 7.53 10.86 -8.49
CA GLY A 180 7.00 9.86 -9.41
C GLY A 180 5.88 9.04 -8.77
N ALA A 181 4.90 8.67 -9.60
CA ALA A 181 3.96 7.62 -9.27
C ALA A 181 4.02 6.57 -10.38
N PHE A 182 4.20 5.31 -10.00
CA PHE A 182 4.32 4.19 -10.92
C PHE A 182 3.17 3.21 -10.73
N TRP A 183 2.61 2.74 -11.84
CA TRP A 183 1.57 1.72 -11.86
C TRP A 183 1.79 0.69 -12.96
N PHE A 184 1.18 -0.48 -12.82
CA PHE A 184 1.43 -1.59 -13.72
C PHE A 184 0.55 -1.49 -14.97
N ASP A 185 1.13 -1.71 -16.15
CA ASP A 185 0.38 -1.89 -17.38
C ASP A 185 0.65 -3.27 -17.98
N GLY A 186 -0.36 -4.14 -17.87
CA GLY A 186 -0.30 -5.51 -18.39
C GLY A 186 -0.12 -5.63 -19.91
N SER A 187 -0.32 -4.58 -20.71
CA SER A 187 -0.03 -4.68 -22.16
C SER A 187 1.46 -4.62 -22.48
N VAL A 188 2.25 -3.95 -21.63
CA VAL A 188 3.72 -3.90 -21.74
C VAL A 188 4.39 -4.83 -20.71
N GLY A 189 3.64 -5.33 -19.73
CA GLY A 189 4.14 -6.25 -18.70
C GLY A 189 5.10 -5.59 -17.70
N GLY A 190 4.97 -4.28 -17.50
CA GLY A 190 5.88 -3.47 -16.69
C GLY A 190 5.21 -2.25 -16.08
N PHE A 191 5.98 -1.48 -15.31
CA PHE A 191 5.51 -0.26 -14.66
C PHE A 191 5.67 0.97 -15.53
N VAL A 192 4.65 1.82 -15.50
CA VAL A 192 4.51 3.01 -16.32
C VAL A 192 4.18 4.21 -15.44
N THR A 193 4.20 5.39 -16.03
CA THR A 193 3.81 6.65 -15.39
C THR A 193 3.17 7.58 -16.43
N SER A 194 3.01 8.87 -16.11
CA SER A 194 2.51 9.89 -17.02
C SER A 194 3.39 11.13 -17.04
N SER A 195 3.16 11.98 -18.04
CA SER A 195 3.82 13.27 -18.18
C SER A 195 3.45 14.29 -17.09
N HIS A 196 2.57 13.94 -16.14
CA HIS A 196 2.42 14.70 -14.89
C HIS A 196 3.72 14.68 -14.07
N TYR A 197 4.40 13.53 -14.05
CA TYR A 197 5.56 13.30 -13.19
C TYR A 197 6.89 13.49 -13.94
N MET A 198 6.99 12.97 -15.16
CA MET A 198 8.25 12.93 -15.90
C MET A 198 8.01 12.74 -17.40
N THR A 199 8.98 13.12 -18.23
CA THR A 199 8.90 12.97 -19.69
C THR A 199 9.37 11.60 -20.19
N GLU A 200 10.18 10.91 -19.41
CA GLU A 200 10.67 9.56 -19.68
C GLU A 200 10.76 8.74 -18.40
N LEU A 201 10.71 7.41 -18.51
CA LEU A 201 10.94 6.54 -17.36
C LEU A 201 12.40 6.66 -16.88
N PRO A 202 12.65 6.68 -15.56
CA PRO A 202 14.00 6.65 -15.01
C PRO A 202 14.71 5.38 -15.45
N VAL A 203 16.04 5.43 -15.57
CA VAL A 203 16.85 4.29 -16.00
C VAL A 203 16.60 3.05 -15.13
N TRP A 204 16.43 3.22 -13.82
CA TRP A 204 16.17 2.09 -12.91
C TRP A 204 14.81 1.41 -13.16
N VAL A 205 13.77 2.16 -13.56
CA VAL A 205 12.47 1.59 -13.93
C VAL A 205 12.54 0.90 -15.28
N LYS A 206 13.26 1.48 -16.25
CA LYS A 206 13.52 0.83 -17.56
C LYS A 206 14.24 -0.50 -17.34
N ASN A 207 15.33 -0.50 -16.57
CA ASN A 207 16.08 -1.71 -16.22
C ASN A 207 15.23 -2.74 -15.48
N PHE A 208 14.32 -2.30 -14.60
CA PHE A 208 13.38 -3.21 -13.92
C PHE A 208 12.42 -3.86 -14.91
N ASN A 209 11.81 -3.07 -15.81
CA ASN A 209 10.90 -3.57 -16.83
C ASN A 209 11.59 -4.49 -17.84
N ASP A 210 12.84 -4.20 -18.22
CA ASP A 210 13.63 -4.99 -19.18
C ASP A 210 13.94 -6.41 -18.67
N LYS A 211 13.97 -6.61 -17.34
CA LYS A 211 14.05 -7.93 -16.71
C LYS A 211 12.79 -8.77 -16.92
N LYS A 212 11.70 -8.18 -17.46
CA LYS A 212 10.39 -8.81 -17.68
C LYS A 212 9.89 -9.55 -16.43
N PRO A 213 9.81 -8.86 -15.28
CA PRO A 213 9.48 -9.49 -14.00
C PRO A 213 8.09 -10.14 -14.02
N ALA A 214 7.12 -9.55 -14.72
CA ALA A 214 5.77 -10.14 -14.83
C ALA A 214 5.78 -11.53 -15.50
N LEU A 215 6.57 -11.68 -16.57
CA LEU A 215 6.77 -12.97 -17.23
C LEU A 215 7.43 -13.97 -16.26
N THR A 216 8.51 -13.56 -15.61
CA THR A 216 9.27 -14.40 -14.68
C THR A 216 8.40 -14.92 -13.53
N TYR A 217 7.52 -14.07 -12.99
CA TYR A 217 6.59 -14.46 -11.94
C TYR A 217 5.49 -15.40 -12.43
N LEU A 218 4.84 -15.09 -13.55
CA LEU A 218 3.78 -15.93 -14.10
C LEU A 218 4.28 -17.32 -14.51
N GLN A 219 5.54 -17.43 -14.97
CA GLN A 219 6.16 -18.72 -15.29
C GLN A 219 6.29 -19.67 -14.10
N LYS A 220 6.25 -19.15 -12.86
CA LYS A 220 6.28 -19.99 -11.65
C LYS A 220 4.98 -20.76 -11.43
N GLY A 221 3.89 -20.38 -12.12
CA GLY A 221 2.55 -20.81 -11.76
C GLY A 221 2.18 -20.40 -10.34
N TRP A 222 1.01 -20.84 -9.86
CA TRP A 222 0.62 -20.60 -8.47
C TRP A 222 0.16 -21.90 -7.80
N ASN A 223 1.00 -22.34 -6.86
CA ASN A 223 0.72 -23.40 -5.89
C ASN A 223 0.58 -22.76 -4.50
N THR A 224 -0.16 -23.42 -3.60
CA THR A 224 -0.22 -22.99 -2.20
C THR A 224 1.18 -22.98 -1.57
N LEU A 225 1.47 -21.98 -0.75
CA LEU A 225 2.73 -21.82 -0.02
C LEU A 225 2.94 -22.93 1.02
N LEU A 226 1.88 -23.31 1.72
CA LEU A 226 1.85 -24.45 2.63
C LEU A 226 1.18 -25.65 1.93
N PRO A 227 1.28 -26.87 2.48
CA PRO A 227 0.45 -27.98 2.02
C PRO A 227 -1.04 -27.59 2.08
N ILE A 228 -1.80 -27.80 1.01
CA ILE A 228 -3.19 -27.31 0.89
C ILE A 228 -4.11 -27.78 2.03
N ALA A 229 -3.87 -28.97 2.58
CA ALA A 229 -4.60 -29.49 3.74
C ALA A 229 -4.42 -28.67 5.03
N GLN A 230 -3.42 -27.79 5.09
CA GLN A 230 -3.21 -26.89 6.22
C GLN A 230 -4.07 -25.63 6.13
N TYR A 231 -4.75 -25.32 5.02
CA TYR A 231 -5.57 -24.10 4.84
C TYR A 231 -6.94 -24.23 5.54
N THR A 232 -6.92 -24.56 6.83
CA THR A 232 -8.09 -24.84 7.66
C THR A 232 -8.98 -23.62 7.97
N GLU A 233 -8.54 -22.43 7.60
CA GLU A 233 -9.20 -21.14 7.83
C GLU A 233 -9.94 -20.65 6.57
N SER A 234 -9.88 -21.46 5.51
CA SER A 234 -10.53 -21.28 4.22
C SER A 234 -11.61 -22.34 3.99
N LEU A 235 -12.45 -22.14 2.98
CA LEU A 235 -13.38 -23.14 2.48
C LEU A 235 -12.65 -24.20 1.63
N GLU A 236 -13.39 -25.20 1.15
CA GLU A 236 -12.89 -26.14 0.16
C GLU A 236 -12.43 -25.43 -1.12
N ASP A 237 -11.37 -25.95 -1.75
CA ASP A 237 -10.72 -25.38 -2.94
C ASP A 237 -11.73 -25.16 -4.08
N ASN A 238 -12.56 -26.16 -4.39
CA ASN A 238 -13.55 -26.05 -5.45
C ASN A 238 -14.92 -25.64 -4.89
N SER A 239 -15.08 -24.38 -4.52
CA SER A 239 -16.37 -23.87 -4.02
C SER A 239 -17.21 -23.20 -5.12
N LYS A 240 -18.53 -23.42 -5.09
CA LYS A 240 -19.49 -22.83 -6.05
C LYS A 240 -19.62 -21.30 -5.99
N TYR A 241 -18.99 -20.67 -5.00
CA TYR A 241 -19.01 -19.22 -4.80
C TYR A 241 -17.78 -18.52 -5.38
N GLU A 242 -16.84 -19.30 -5.95
CA GLU A 242 -15.61 -18.79 -6.51
C GLU A 242 -15.71 -18.72 -8.04
N PHE A 243 -15.07 -17.70 -8.62
CA PHE A 243 -14.97 -17.54 -10.06
C PHE A 243 -13.51 -17.42 -10.44
N ALA A 244 -13.04 -18.28 -11.35
CA ALA A 244 -11.70 -18.09 -11.90
C ALA A 244 -11.70 -16.86 -12.80
N SER A 245 -11.03 -15.81 -12.36
CA SER A 245 -11.11 -14.49 -13.00
C SER A 245 -10.14 -14.31 -14.17
N THR A 246 -9.08 -15.11 -14.26
CA THR A 246 -8.05 -14.91 -15.28
C THR A 246 -8.42 -15.52 -16.63
N GLN A 247 -9.24 -16.57 -16.65
CA GLN A 247 -9.83 -17.16 -17.86
C GLN A 247 -11.19 -17.83 -17.56
N PRO A 248 -12.19 -17.72 -18.46
CA PRO A 248 -13.48 -18.40 -18.31
C PRO A 248 -13.38 -19.93 -18.17
N ASP A 249 -12.33 -20.54 -18.74
CA ASP A 249 -12.13 -21.99 -18.77
C ASP A 249 -11.25 -22.51 -17.62
N MET A 250 -10.75 -21.62 -16.75
CA MET A 250 -9.95 -22.03 -15.60
C MET A 250 -10.89 -22.41 -14.46
N ALA A 251 -10.66 -23.54 -13.81
CA ALA A 251 -11.37 -23.85 -12.57
C ALA A 251 -10.71 -23.06 -11.41
N PRO A 252 -11.48 -22.58 -10.42
CA PRO A 252 -10.94 -21.97 -9.22
C PRO A 252 -10.42 -23.08 -8.29
N VAL A 253 -9.35 -23.75 -8.70
CA VAL A 253 -8.73 -24.84 -7.94
C VAL A 253 -7.23 -24.81 -8.14
N PHE A 254 -6.48 -25.11 -7.08
CA PHE A 254 -5.05 -25.26 -7.18
C PHE A 254 -4.65 -26.59 -7.87
N PRO A 255 -3.53 -26.63 -8.63
CA PRO A 255 -2.62 -25.52 -8.92
C PRO A 255 -2.97 -24.74 -10.21
N TYR A 256 -2.58 -23.47 -10.24
CA TYR A 256 -2.79 -22.58 -11.38
C TYR A 256 -1.59 -22.55 -12.33
N ASP A 257 -1.82 -22.88 -13.61
CA ASP A 257 -0.85 -22.72 -14.71
C ASP A 257 -1.22 -21.52 -15.59
N TYR A 258 -0.24 -20.65 -15.82
CA TYR A 258 -0.39 -19.42 -16.60
C TYR A 258 0.24 -19.49 -18.00
N THR A 259 0.68 -20.66 -18.45
CA THR A 259 1.33 -20.84 -19.76
C THR A 259 0.49 -20.25 -20.90
N LYS A 260 -0.81 -20.57 -20.97
CA LYS A 260 -1.74 -20.01 -21.98
C LYS A 260 -1.92 -18.48 -21.88
N ILE A 261 -1.80 -17.91 -20.68
CA ILE A 261 -1.87 -16.45 -20.46
C ILE A 261 -0.61 -15.79 -21.02
N ILE A 262 0.54 -16.38 -20.74
CA ILE A 262 1.86 -15.92 -21.20
C ILE A 262 1.94 -15.95 -22.72
N GLU A 263 1.50 -17.04 -23.37
CA GLU A 263 1.45 -17.15 -24.83
C GLU A 263 0.61 -16.03 -25.48
N LYS A 264 -0.50 -15.67 -24.83
CA LYS A 264 -1.38 -14.56 -25.26
C LYS A 264 -0.88 -13.18 -24.83
N LYS A 265 0.29 -13.08 -24.17
CA LYS A 265 0.88 -11.84 -23.63
C LYS A 265 -0.07 -11.04 -22.72
N LYS A 266 -0.93 -11.74 -21.97
CA LYS A 266 -1.93 -11.11 -21.07
C LYS A 266 -1.35 -10.90 -19.67
N PHE A 267 -0.31 -10.06 -19.53
CA PHE A 267 0.41 -9.90 -18.27
C PHE A 267 -0.40 -9.24 -17.15
N GLU A 268 -1.55 -8.62 -17.46
CA GLU A 268 -2.52 -8.14 -16.47
C GLU A 268 -2.95 -9.23 -15.47
N ALA A 269 -2.88 -10.50 -15.88
CA ALA A 269 -3.18 -11.65 -15.03
C ALA A 269 -2.34 -11.69 -13.74
N ILE A 270 -1.14 -11.10 -13.71
CA ILE A 270 -0.29 -11.08 -12.50
C ILE A 270 -1.01 -10.44 -11.32
N ALA A 271 -1.92 -9.48 -11.56
CA ALA A 271 -2.68 -8.80 -10.53
C ALA A 271 -3.69 -9.73 -9.82
N TYR A 272 -4.04 -10.85 -10.44
CA TYR A 272 -4.88 -11.91 -9.87
C TYR A 272 -4.06 -13.02 -9.19
N THR A 273 -2.77 -12.78 -8.95
CA THR A 273 -1.86 -13.72 -8.30
C THR A 273 -1.16 -13.04 -7.13
N PRO A 274 -0.60 -13.78 -6.16
CA PRO A 274 0.20 -13.18 -5.10
C PRO A 274 1.39 -12.39 -5.62
N TYR A 275 1.91 -12.76 -6.80
CA TYR A 275 3.07 -12.10 -7.40
C TYR A 275 2.80 -10.67 -7.84
N GLY A 276 1.54 -10.24 -7.96
CA GLY A 276 1.23 -8.83 -8.14
C GLY A 276 1.66 -7.99 -6.92
N ASN A 277 1.63 -8.56 -5.72
CA ASN A 277 2.19 -7.91 -4.54
C ASN A 277 3.72 -7.99 -4.54
N SER A 278 4.30 -9.15 -4.88
CA SER A 278 5.75 -9.33 -4.93
C SER A 278 6.43 -8.39 -5.93
N ILE A 279 5.88 -8.24 -7.14
CA ILE A 279 6.41 -7.32 -8.16
C ILE A 279 6.30 -5.85 -7.72
N THR A 280 5.24 -5.49 -6.98
CA THR A 280 5.06 -4.16 -6.40
C THR A 280 6.12 -3.88 -5.34
N LYS A 281 6.37 -4.85 -4.44
CA LYS A 281 7.45 -4.79 -3.44
C LYS A 281 8.82 -4.68 -4.12
N ASP A 282 9.09 -5.47 -5.15
CA ASP A 282 10.40 -5.44 -5.83
C ASP A 282 10.67 -4.06 -6.44
N LEU A 283 9.68 -3.44 -7.09
CA LEU A 283 9.82 -2.06 -7.60
C LEU A 283 10.01 -1.06 -6.46
N ALA A 284 9.32 -1.21 -5.33
CA ALA A 284 9.49 -0.35 -4.16
C ALA A 284 10.90 -0.44 -3.57
N ILE A 285 11.50 -1.64 -3.54
CA ILE A 285 12.89 -1.85 -3.15
C ILE A 285 13.85 -1.18 -4.15
N GLU A 286 13.61 -1.29 -5.45
CA GLU A 286 14.42 -0.60 -6.46
C GLU A 286 14.31 0.92 -6.32
N CYS A 287 13.11 1.44 -6.04
CA CYS A 287 12.90 2.86 -5.78
C CYS A 287 13.69 3.34 -4.55
N LEU A 288 13.57 2.65 -3.41
CA LEU A 288 14.30 2.94 -2.18
C LEU A 288 15.81 3.09 -2.44
N LYS A 289 16.39 2.14 -3.16
CA LYS A 289 17.83 2.07 -3.45
C LYS A 289 18.28 3.13 -4.44
N ASN A 290 17.62 3.21 -5.60
CA ASN A 290 18.07 4.08 -6.69
C ASN A 290 17.77 5.56 -6.42
N GLU A 291 16.68 5.86 -5.72
CA GLU A 291 16.34 7.23 -5.33
C GLU A 291 16.99 7.65 -4.01
N GLN A 292 17.71 6.74 -3.33
CA GLN A 292 18.43 6.99 -2.08
C GLN A 292 17.49 7.55 -1.00
N LEU A 293 16.30 6.97 -0.86
CA LEU A 293 15.29 7.51 0.05
C LEU A 293 15.75 7.36 1.51
N GLY A 294 15.62 8.44 2.28
CA GLY A 294 16.02 8.50 3.68
C GLY A 294 17.53 8.55 3.92
N LYS A 295 18.34 8.82 2.89
CA LYS A 295 19.80 8.89 3.03
C LYS A 295 20.29 10.29 3.40
N ASP A 296 19.59 11.34 3.00
CA ASP A 296 19.98 12.73 3.28
C ASP A 296 19.33 13.29 4.57
N GLU A 297 19.31 14.63 4.71
CA GLU A 297 18.76 15.34 5.87
C GLU A 297 17.26 15.64 5.76
N PHE A 298 16.68 15.50 4.56
CA PHE A 298 15.27 15.76 4.30
C PHE A 298 14.47 14.45 4.41
N PRO A 299 13.41 14.42 5.24
CA PRO A 299 12.58 13.24 5.38
C PRO A 299 11.88 12.89 4.07
N ASP A 300 12.03 11.67 3.57
CA ASP A 300 11.37 11.18 2.35
C ASP A 300 10.10 10.40 2.65
N MET A 301 9.25 10.19 1.64
CA MET A 301 8.06 9.36 1.78
C MET A 301 7.84 8.41 0.60
N LEU A 302 7.66 7.12 0.92
CA LEU A 302 7.36 6.08 -0.05
C LEU A 302 5.97 5.51 0.23
N CYS A 303 5.04 5.65 -0.72
CA CYS A 303 3.67 5.15 -0.63
C CYS A 303 3.55 3.88 -1.47
N VAL A 304 3.31 2.74 -0.81
CA VAL A 304 3.20 1.42 -1.46
C VAL A 304 1.82 0.84 -1.22
N SER A 305 1.13 0.42 -2.28
CA SER A 305 -0.16 -0.25 -2.17
C SER A 305 -0.12 -1.66 -2.76
N PHE A 306 -0.44 -2.64 -1.94
CA PHE A 306 -0.58 -4.04 -2.34
C PHE A 306 -2.02 -4.30 -2.81
N SER A 307 -2.21 -4.44 -4.12
CA SER A 307 -3.54 -4.48 -4.75
C SER A 307 -4.06 -5.89 -5.02
N SER A 308 -3.22 -6.92 -5.00
CA SER A 308 -3.62 -8.26 -5.43
C SER A 308 -4.59 -8.92 -4.44
N THR A 309 -4.53 -8.53 -3.17
CA THR A 309 -5.48 -8.98 -2.14
C THR A 309 -6.92 -8.61 -2.48
N ASP A 310 -7.16 -7.38 -2.95
CA ASP A 310 -8.48 -6.93 -3.41
C ASP A 310 -8.94 -7.68 -4.66
N ILE A 311 -8.05 -7.82 -5.64
CA ILE A 311 -8.37 -8.42 -6.93
C ILE A 311 -8.67 -9.92 -6.79
N ILE A 312 -7.86 -10.64 -6.00
CA ILE A 312 -8.07 -12.05 -5.67
C ILE A 312 -9.36 -12.22 -4.86
N ALA A 313 -9.57 -11.41 -3.83
CA ALA A 313 -10.77 -11.54 -3.01
C ALA A 313 -12.07 -11.20 -3.78
N HIS A 314 -12.01 -10.31 -4.77
CA HIS A 314 -13.13 -10.07 -5.70
C HIS A 314 -13.43 -11.26 -6.62
N ALA A 315 -12.41 -12.02 -7.00
CA ALA A 315 -12.54 -13.17 -7.89
C ALA A 315 -13.03 -14.43 -7.15
N TYR A 316 -12.39 -14.75 -6.03
CA TYR A 316 -12.56 -16.02 -5.32
C TYR A 316 -13.43 -15.88 -4.06
N GLY A 317 -13.51 -14.68 -3.48
CA GLY A 317 -14.27 -14.44 -2.25
C GLY A 317 -13.44 -14.57 -0.97
N LEU A 318 -13.98 -14.02 0.13
CA LEU A 318 -13.26 -13.69 1.36
C LEU A 318 -12.82 -14.89 2.23
N ARG A 319 -13.15 -16.12 1.82
CA ARG A 319 -12.81 -17.37 2.51
C ARG A 319 -12.19 -18.41 1.58
N ALA A 320 -11.76 -18.00 0.39
CA ALA A 320 -11.10 -18.89 -0.55
C ALA A 320 -9.65 -19.18 -0.11
N ILE A 321 -9.12 -20.33 -0.52
CA ILE A 321 -7.73 -20.75 -0.24
C ILE A 321 -6.75 -19.73 -0.84
N GLU A 322 -7.09 -19.17 -2.00
CA GLU A 322 -6.39 -18.11 -2.72
C GLU A 322 -6.19 -16.87 -1.88
N VAL A 323 -7.24 -16.46 -1.14
CA VAL A 323 -7.19 -15.30 -0.26
C VAL A 323 -6.27 -15.56 0.91
N GLU A 324 -6.38 -16.72 1.56
CA GLU A 324 -5.43 -17.07 2.61
C GLU A 324 -3.98 -17.11 2.07
N ASP A 325 -3.75 -17.77 0.95
CA ASP A 325 -2.41 -17.92 0.38
C ASP A 325 -1.76 -16.58 0.00
N VAL A 326 -2.54 -15.65 -0.58
CA VAL A 326 -2.00 -14.30 -0.87
C VAL A 326 -1.61 -13.56 0.41
N TYR A 327 -2.35 -13.71 1.52
CA TYR A 327 -1.95 -13.09 2.79
C TYR A 327 -0.70 -13.74 3.38
N LEU A 328 -0.57 -15.07 3.33
CA LEU A 328 0.64 -15.77 3.80
C LEU A 328 1.89 -15.38 2.99
N ARG A 329 1.74 -15.17 1.68
CA ARG A 329 2.83 -14.71 0.82
C ARG A 329 3.12 -13.22 1.01
N LEU A 330 2.08 -12.40 1.17
CA LEU A 330 2.22 -10.97 1.46
C LEU A 330 2.94 -10.73 2.79
N ASP A 331 2.71 -11.57 3.81
CA ASP A 331 3.46 -11.52 5.07
C ASP A 331 4.98 -11.64 4.84
N LYS A 332 5.40 -12.57 3.97
CA LYS A 332 6.80 -12.74 3.58
C LYS A 332 7.34 -11.58 2.74
N ASP A 333 6.53 -11.04 1.82
CA ASP A 333 6.89 -9.87 1.03
C ASP A 333 7.07 -8.63 1.93
N ILE A 334 6.22 -8.44 2.94
CA ILE A 334 6.35 -7.38 3.95
C ILE A 334 7.61 -7.59 4.79
N GLU A 335 7.87 -8.82 5.24
CA GLU A 335 9.10 -9.14 5.98
C GLU A 335 10.36 -8.76 5.19
N GLU A 336 10.44 -9.14 3.92
CA GLU A 336 11.57 -8.78 3.04
C GLU A 336 11.69 -7.27 2.85
N PHE A 337 10.55 -6.59 2.67
CA PHE A 337 10.53 -5.14 2.50
C PHE A 337 11.03 -4.41 3.75
N LEU A 338 10.53 -4.78 4.93
CA LEU A 338 10.95 -4.21 6.22
C LEU A 338 12.44 -4.45 6.48
N LYS A 339 12.92 -5.68 6.25
CA LYS A 339 14.36 -5.99 6.39
C LYS A 339 15.23 -5.17 5.44
N THR A 340 14.73 -4.87 4.25
CA THR A 340 15.46 -4.03 3.30
C THR A 340 15.50 -2.58 3.79
N ILE A 341 14.37 -2.04 4.24
CA ILE A 341 14.31 -0.67 4.82
C ILE A 341 15.20 -0.54 6.05
N GLU A 342 15.29 -1.57 6.90
CA GLU A 342 16.14 -1.54 8.11
C GLU A 342 17.63 -1.64 7.82
N LYS A 343 17.99 -2.20 6.65
CA LYS A 343 19.37 -2.38 6.21
C LYS A 343 19.91 -1.16 5.47
N GLU A 344 19.05 -0.52 4.67
CA GLU A 344 19.34 0.73 3.98
C GLU A 344 19.39 1.89 4.99
#